data_AF-A0A1S2L121-F1
#
_entry.id   AF-A0A1S2L121-F1
#
_cell.length_a   1.000
_cell.length_b   1.000
_cell.length_c   1.000
_cell.angle_alpha   90.00
_cell.angle_beta   90.00
_cell.angle_gamma   90.00
#
_symmetry.space_group_name_H-M   'P 1'
#
loop_
_entity.id
_entity.type
_entity.pdbx_description
1 polymer ?
#
loop_
_entity_poly.entity_id
_entity_poly.type
_entity_poly.pdbx_seq_one_letter_code
_entity_poly.pdbx_strand_id
1 'polypeptide(L)'
;MSYKEQELSEALKHFRDLLTKYPDSNDNFFHFQSFIRKFLRVKTDKVTLPTSEIMAVIKYERPTIFRTIKGVANKDNTLYFLTHIDMDYDRAQERLNDLIEII
;
A
#
# COMPACT_ATOMS: atom_id res chain seq x y z
N MET A 1 -21.16 -6.84 -4.33
CA MET A 1 -19.77 -7.18 -3.96
C MET A 1 -19.74 -8.42 -3.07
N SER A 2 -18.70 -9.26 -3.17
CA SER A 2 -18.40 -10.27 -2.13
C SER A 2 -17.90 -9.54 -0.87
N TYR A 3 -18.15 -10.08 0.33
CA TYR A 3 -17.66 -9.52 1.59
C TYR A 3 -16.14 -9.27 1.59
N LYS A 4 -15.39 -10.14 0.90
CA LYS A 4 -13.93 -10.03 0.73
C LYS A 4 -13.50 -8.81 -0.09
N GLU A 5 -14.26 -8.50 -1.13
CA GLU A 5 -13.99 -7.33 -1.97
C GLU A 5 -14.38 -6.02 -1.27
N GLN A 6 -15.33 -6.09 -0.34
CA GLN A 6 -15.63 -4.96 0.55
C GLN A 6 -14.45 -4.66 1.50
N GLU A 7 -13.81 -5.69 2.07
CA GLU A 7 -12.61 -5.52 2.91
C GLU A 7 -11.48 -4.84 2.12
N LEU A 8 -11.28 -5.23 0.85
CA LEU A 8 -10.34 -4.56 -0.05
C LEU A 8 -10.71 -3.09 -0.29
N SER A 9 -11.96 -2.82 -0.62
CA SER A 9 -12.44 -1.45 -0.86
C SER A 9 -12.19 -0.54 0.36
N GLU A 10 -12.50 -1.04 1.56
CA GLU A 10 -12.24 -0.33 2.81
C GLU A 10 -10.75 -0.10 3.06
N ALA A 11 -9.91 -1.09 2.76
CA ALA A 11 -8.47 -0.96 2.89
C ALA A 11 -7.88 0.08 1.91
N LEU A 12 -8.37 0.12 0.67
CA LEU A 12 -7.96 1.13 -0.33
C LEU A 12 -8.43 2.54 0.05
N LYS A 13 -9.62 2.68 0.63
CA LYS A 13 -10.08 3.97 1.18
C LYS A 13 -9.18 4.44 2.32
N HIS A 14 -8.89 3.56 3.28
CA HIS A 14 -7.98 3.87 4.38
C HIS A 14 -6.57 4.24 3.87
N PHE A 15 -6.09 3.61 2.80
CA PHE A 15 -4.83 4.00 2.16
C PHE A 15 -4.86 5.44 1.63
N ARG A 16 -5.93 5.83 0.92
CA ARG A 16 -6.11 7.21 0.43
C ARG A 16 -6.20 8.21 1.59
N ASP A 17 -6.87 7.84 2.68
CA ASP A 17 -6.95 8.66 3.87
C ASP A 17 -5.58 8.85 4.52
N LEU A 18 -4.74 7.80 4.56
CA LEU A 18 -3.37 7.89 5.07
C LEU A 18 -2.52 8.86 4.25
N LEU A 19 -2.61 8.78 2.92
CA LEU A 19 -1.94 9.72 2.04
C LEU A 19 -2.41 11.15 2.32
N THR A 20 -3.72 11.38 2.42
CA THR A 20 -4.24 12.74 2.64
C THR A 20 -3.90 13.29 4.03
N LYS A 21 -3.94 12.45 5.06
CA LYS A 21 -3.81 12.86 6.47
C LYS A 21 -2.36 13.07 6.91
N TYR A 22 -1.44 12.24 6.44
CA TYR A 22 -0.07 12.24 6.94
C TYR A 22 0.92 12.72 5.87
N PRO A 23 1.66 13.83 6.13
CA PRO A 23 2.70 14.30 5.22
C PRO A 23 3.87 13.30 5.16
N ASP A 24 4.69 13.42 4.11
CA ASP A 24 5.93 12.66 3.97
C ASP A 24 6.97 13.07 5.03
N SER A 25 6.88 12.47 6.20
CA SER A 25 7.80 12.68 7.33
C SER A 25 8.10 11.35 8.00
N ASN A 26 9.32 11.24 8.52
CA ASN A 26 9.74 10.10 9.32
C ASN A 26 8.81 9.88 10.52
N ASP A 27 8.29 10.93 11.14
CA ASP A 27 7.42 10.78 12.32
C ASP A 27 6.13 9.97 12.02
N ASN A 28 5.74 9.92 10.75
CA ASN A 28 4.51 9.25 10.31
C ASN A 28 4.74 7.82 9.80
N PHE A 29 5.99 7.32 9.73
CA PHE A 29 6.28 6.05 9.05
C PHE A 29 5.54 4.85 9.67
N PHE A 30 5.31 4.88 10.99
CA PHE A 30 4.61 3.82 11.71
C PHE A 30 3.16 3.64 11.23
N HIS A 31 2.48 4.72 10.79
CA HIS A 31 1.12 4.63 10.26
C HIS A 31 1.09 3.82 8.95
N PHE A 32 2.03 4.09 8.04
CA PHE A 32 2.16 3.37 6.78
C PHE A 32 2.62 1.93 6.98
N GLN A 33 3.59 1.69 7.87
CA GLN A 33 4.04 0.33 8.19
C GLN A 33 2.90 -0.52 8.79
N SER A 34 2.13 0.06 9.72
CA SER A 34 0.97 -0.60 10.32
C SER A 34 -0.10 -0.92 9.28
N PHE A 35 -0.36 0.02 8.36
CA PHE A 35 -1.26 -0.18 7.25
C PHE A 35 -0.82 -1.34 6.34
N ILE A 36 0.43 -1.34 5.86
CA ILE A 36 0.95 -2.41 4.97
C ILE A 36 0.75 -3.78 5.63
N ARG A 37 1.10 -3.93 6.91
CA ARG A 37 0.94 -5.19 7.64
C ARG A 37 -0.51 -5.66 7.74
N LYS A 38 -1.45 -4.73 7.90
CA LYS A 38 -2.90 -5.04 7.90
C LYS A 38 -3.38 -5.37 6.49
N PHE A 39 -2.95 -4.60 5.51
CA PHE A 39 -3.33 -4.76 4.11
C PHE A 39 -2.98 -6.14 3.57
N LEU A 40 -1.79 -6.67 3.90
CA LEU A 40 -1.38 -8.02 3.50
C LEU A 40 -2.26 -9.16 4.04
N ARG A 41 -3.14 -8.88 5.01
CA ARG A 41 -4.07 -9.85 5.58
C ARG A 41 -5.45 -9.78 4.95
N VAL A 42 -5.73 -8.75 4.14
CA VAL A 42 -6.98 -8.60 3.40
C VAL A 42 -7.13 -9.78 2.47
N LYS A 43 -8.31 -10.41 2.52
CA LYS A 43 -8.60 -11.55 1.66
C LYS A 43 -9.41 -11.08 0.47
N THR A 44 -8.98 -11.46 -0.72
CA THR A 44 -9.72 -11.22 -1.97
C THR A 44 -10.18 -12.55 -2.56
N ASP A 45 -11.26 -12.54 -3.34
CA ASP A 45 -11.76 -13.75 -4.02
C ASP A 45 -11.46 -13.70 -5.53
N LYS A 46 -11.70 -12.54 -6.14
CA LYS A 46 -11.70 -12.39 -7.60
C LYS A 46 -10.55 -11.56 -8.11
N VAL A 47 -10.00 -10.69 -7.27
CA VAL A 47 -8.92 -9.77 -7.64
C VAL A 47 -7.64 -10.12 -6.92
N THR A 48 -6.50 -9.81 -7.55
CA THR A 48 -5.21 -9.91 -6.88
C THR A 48 -5.05 -8.71 -5.96
N LEU A 49 -4.55 -8.93 -4.74
CA LEU A 49 -4.27 -7.85 -3.80
C LEU A 49 -3.22 -6.88 -4.41
N PRO A 50 -3.53 -5.60 -4.63
CA PRO A 50 -2.67 -4.65 -5.35
C PRO A 50 -1.51 -4.13 -4.48
N THR A 51 -0.69 -5.06 -4.00
CA THR A 51 0.38 -4.76 -3.05
C THR A 51 1.52 -4.01 -3.73
N SER A 52 1.90 -4.43 -4.93
CA SER A 52 2.94 -3.75 -5.72
C SER A 52 2.55 -2.32 -6.04
N GLU A 53 1.28 -2.12 -6.37
CA GLU A 53 0.72 -0.81 -6.67
C GLU A 53 0.76 0.12 -5.45
N ILE A 54 0.34 -0.37 -4.28
CA ILE A 54 0.46 0.40 -3.03
C ILE A 54 1.91 0.76 -2.73
N MET A 55 2.84 -0.20 -2.88
CA MET A 55 4.26 0.07 -2.62
C MET A 55 4.83 1.11 -3.60
N ALA A 56 4.42 1.08 -4.87
CA ALA A 56 4.83 2.07 -5.88
C ALA A 56 4.31 3.47 -5.54
N VAL A 57 3.05 3.60 -5.13
CA VAL A 57 2.47 4.88 -4.70
C VAL A 57 3.20 5.42 -3.46
N ILE A 58 3.48 4.59 -2.46
CA ILE A 58 4.24 5.03 -1.28
C ILE A 58 5.66 5.46 -1.68
N LYS A 59 6.33 4.70 -2.56
CA LYS A 59 7.69 5.03 -3.04
C LYS A 59 7.74 6.39 -3.74
N TYR A 60 6.73 6.72 -4.53
CA TYR A 60 6.68 7.96 -5.32
C TYR A 60 6.16 9.15 -4.50
N GLU A 61 5.00 8.99 -3.84
CA GLU A 61 4.34 10.09 -3.14
C GLU A 61 4.87 10.32 -1.72
N ARG A 62 5.42 9.28 -1.07
CA ARG A 62 5.95 9.35 0.30
C ARG A 62 7.37 8.77 0.37
N PRO A 63 8.33 9.32 -0.42
CA PRO A 63 9.67 8.75 -0.56
C PRO A 63 10.46 8.71 0.74
N THR A 64 10.25 9.68 1.65
CA THR A 64 10.91 9.71 2.96
C THR A 64 10.41 8.54 3.82
N ILE A 65 9.10 8.35 3.88
CA ILE A 65 8.48 7.22 4.58
C ILE A 65 8.92 5.89 3.98
N PHE A 66 8.93 5.76 2.65
CA PHE A 66 9.37 4.54 1.96
C PHE A 66 10.81 4.17 2.32
N ARG A 67 11.73 5.14 2.28
CA ARG A 67 13.13 4.94 2.65
C ARG A 67 13.27 4.49 4.09
N THR A 68 12.49 5.07 5.00
CA THR A 68 12.50 4.69 6.41
C THR A 68 11.98 3.28 6.62
N ILE A 69 10.86 2.91 5.97
CA ILE A 69 10.35 1.53 5.97
C ILE A 69 11.42 0.56 5.45
N LYS A 70 12.07 0.88 4.32
CA LYS A 70 13.14 0.06 3.75
C LYS A 70 14.34 -0.09 4.69
N GLY A 71 14.73 0.98 5.39
CA GLY A 71 15.82 0.95 6.36
C GLY A 71 15.54 0.06 7.57
N VAL A 72 14.29 0.01 8.04
CA VAL A 72 13.89 -0.85 9.18
C VAL A 72 13.44 -2.25 8.77
N ALA A 73 13.25 -2.50 7.46
CA ALA A 73 12.76 -3.76 6.92
C ALA A 73 13.75 -4.94 7.07
N ASN A 74 15.02 -4.69 7.40
CA ASN A 74 16.02 -5.75 7.58
C ASN A 74 15.67 -6.79 8.66
N LYS A 75 14.72 -6.48 9.55
CA LYS A 75 14.21 -7.39 10.59
C LYS A 75 12.86 -8.04 10.22
N ASP A 76 12.30 -7.72 9.06
CA ASP A 76 10.97 -8.11 8.61
C ASP A 76 11.07 -8.53 7.12
N ASN A 77 11.28 -9.82 6.87
CA ASN A 77 11.49 -10.36 5.51
C ASN A 77 10.37 -9.99 4.54
N THR A 78 9.13 -9.85 5.03
CA THR A 78 7.99 -9.44 4.22
C THR A 78 8.14 -8.00 3.77
N LEU A 79 8.38 -7.07 4.71
CA LEU A 79 8.64 -5.67 4.35
C LEU A 79 9.90 -5.51 3.49
N TYR A 80 10.91 -6.35 3.74
CA TYR A 80 12.13 -6.35 2.93
C TYR A 80 11.81 -6.70 1.48
N PHE A 81 11.06 -7.78 1.25
CA PHE A 81 10.61 -8.15 -0.10
C PHE A 81 9.80 -7.03 -0.75
N LEU A 82 8.79 -6.49 -0.05
CA LEU A 82 7.91 -5.45 -0.58
C LEU A 82 8.63 -4.17 -0.99
N THR A 83 9.66 -3.76 -0.23
CA THR A 83 10.45 -2.56 -0.53
C THR A 83 11.47 -2.75 -1.66
N HIS A 84 11.59 -3.96 -2.19
CA HIS A 84 12.40 -4.29 -3.36
C HIS A 84 11.56 -4.63 -4.59
N ILE A 85 10.22 -4.66 -4.48
CA ILE A 85 9.35 -4.72 -5.64
C ILE A 85 9.49 -3.42 -6.41
N ASP A 86 9.80 -3.53 -7.69
CA ASP A 86 9.83 -2.40 -8.60
C ASP A 86 8.59 -2.43 -9.48
N MET A 87 7.86 -1.31 -9.45
CA MET A 87 6.66 -1.10 -10.24
C MET A 87 6.60 0.38 -10.61
N ASP A 88 6.20 0.64 -11.85
CA ASP A 88 5.99 1.99 -12.38
C ASP A 88 4.80 2.67 -11.67
N TYR A 89 4.98 3.93 -11.28
CA TYR A 89 3.99 4.69 -10.53
C TYR A 89 2.72 4.96 -11.33
N ASP A 90 2.86 5.40 -12.59
CA ASP A 90 1.71 5.75 -13.42
C ASP A 90 0.84 4.50 -13.67
N ARG A 91 1.50 3.37 -13.98
CA ARG A 91 0.81 2.08 -14.11
C ARG A 91 0.19 1.60 -12.80
N ALA A 92 0.81 1.88 -11.65
CA ALA A 92 0.24 1.54 -10.36
C ALA A 92 -1.02 2.35 -10.06
N GLN A 93 -0.99 3.64 -10.35
CA GLN A 93 -2.12 4.54 -10.14
C GLN A 93 -3.29 4.18 -11.05
N GLU A 94 -3.04 3.89 -12.33
CA GLU A 94 -4.05 3.40 -13.28
C GLU A 94 -4.75 2.15 -12.75
N ARG A 95 -3.98 1.12 -12.37
CA ARG A 95 -4.54 -0.14 -11.84
C ARG A 95 -5.33 0.04 -10.55
N LEU A 96 -4.90 0.93 -9.66
CA LEU A 96 -5.64 1.22 -8.43
C LEU A 96 -6.98 1.91 -8.73
N ASN A 97 -7.00 2.80 -9.73
CA ASN A 97 -8.23 3.45 -10.15
C ASN A 97 -9.18 2.45 -10.82
N ASP A 98 -8.68 1.61 -11.74
CA ASP A 98 -9.47 0.56 -12.40
C ASP A 98 -10.09 -0.39 -11.38
N LEU A 99 -9.31 -0.80 -10.37
CA LEU A 99 -9.82 -1.63 -9.29
C LEU A 99 -10.99 -0.94 -8.59
N ILE A 100 -10.82 0.31 -8.15
CA ILE A 100 -11.87 1.05 -7.43
C ILE A 100 -13.16 1.23 -8.24
N GLU A 101 -13.08 1.27 -9.57
CA GLU A 101 -14.27 1.33 -10.44
C GLU A 101 -14.99 -0.03 -10.56
N ILE A 102 -14.25 -1.14 -10.43
CA ILE A 102 -14.75 -2.51 -10.62
C ILE A 102 -15.31 -3.13 -9.33
N ILE A 103 -14.70 -2.83 -8.18
CA ILE A 103 -15.17 -3.32 -6.87
C ILE A 103 -16.31 -2.47 -6.35
#